data_AF-A0A699KW10-F1
#
_entry.id   AF-A0A699KW10-F1
#
_cell.length_a   1.000
_cell.length_b   1.000
_cell.length_c   1.000
_cell.angle_alpha   90.00
_cell.angle_beta   90.00
_cell.angle_gamma   90.00
#
_symmetry.space_group_name_H-M   'P 1'
#
loop_
_entity.id
_entity.type
_entity.pdbx_description
1 polymer ?
#
loop_
_entity_poly.entity_id
_entity_poly.type
_entity_poly.pdbx_seq_one_letter_code
_entity_poly.pdbx_strand_id
1 'polypeptide(L)'
;MDSLSPQVVSAAKLPILYPNEFDLWKMRLEKYFLMTDYSLWEVILNGDSPAPTRVVEARGTLLMALPDKHQLKFNSHKDAKTLIEAIEKKFGGNTETKKVQRTLLKQQFENFTGSSSESLDQIHDSLQKLVSQLDIHRVSLSQEDLNLKFLHSLPSEWKTHTLIWRNKADLEEQSLDD
;
A
#
# COMPACT_ATOMS: atom_id res chain seq x y z
N MET A 1 -3.34 -46.13 18.21
CA MET A 1 -4.37 -45.08 18.16
C MET A 1 -3.70 -43.83 18.66
N ASP A 2 -3.00 -43.13 17.77
CA ASP A 2 -2.35 -41.86 18.10
C ASP A 2 -3.34 -40.74 17.79
N SER A 3 -3.76 -40.07 18.86
CA SER A 3 -4.63 -38.89 18.79
C SER A 3 -3.89 -37.76 18.09
N LEU A 4 -4.37 -37.36 16.91
CA LEU A 4 -3.98 -36.12 16.27
C LEU A 4 -4.39 -34.95 17.17
N SER A 5 -3.41 -34.30 17.80
CA SER A 5 -3.61 -33.02 18.49
C SER A 5 -4.16 -31.98 17.51
N PRO A 6 -5.11 -31.11 17.93
CA PRO A 6 -5.58 -30.03 17.08
C PRO A 6 -4.41 -29.10 16.74
N GLN A 7 -4.17 -28.85 15.46
CA GLN A 7 -3.23 -27.83 15.04
C GLN A 7 -3.65 -26.51 15.69
N VAL A 8 -2.72 -25.92 16.44
CA VAL A 8 -2.85 -24.59 17.03
C VAL A 8 -3.07 -23.61 15.87
N VAL A 9 -4.32 -23.17 15.70
CA VAL A 9 -4.64 -22.01 14.86
C VAL A 9 -3.84 -20.85 15.44
N SER A 10 -2.80 -20.41 14.74
CA SER A 10 -1.97 -19.29 15.18
C SER A 10 -2.86 -18.07 15.34
N ALA A 11 -3.02 -17.60 16.58
CA ALA A 11 -3.80 -16.41 16.88
C ALA A 11 -3.21 -15.22 16.10
N ALA A 12 -4.04 -14.51 15.34
CA ALA A 12 -3.60 -13.33 14.60
C ALA A 12 -3.01 -12.32 15.60
N LYS A 13 -1.77 -11.89 15.37
CA LYS A 13 -1.06 -10.95 16.25
C LYS A 13 -1.51 -9.52 15.96
N LEU A 14 -1.86 -8.76 16.99
CA LEU A 14 -2.21 -7.34 16.87
C LEU A 14 -0.99 -6.54 16.36
N PRO A 15 -1.12 -5.74 15.29
CA PRO A 15 -0.01 -4.96 14.76
C PRO A 15 0.28 -3.72 15.62
N ILE A 16 1.55 -3.47 15.90
CA ILE A 16 2.02 -2.29 16.63
C ILE A 16 2.41 -1.18 15.65
N LEU A 17 2.01 0.05 15.93
CA LEU A 17 2.35 1.22 15.11
C LEU A 17 3.82 1.61 15.28
N TYR A 18 4.59 1.51 14.21
CA TYR A 18 5.93 2.09 14.11
C TYR A 18 5.89 3.48 13.45
N PRO A 19 6.68 4.46 13.93
CA PRO A 19 6.83 5.75 13.26
C PRO A 19 7.24 5.53 11.80
N ASN A 20 6.54 6.19 10.86
CA ASN A 20 6.69 6.10 9.40
C ASN A 20 6.06 4.87 8.71
N GLU A 21 5.43 3.94 9.45
CA GLU A 21 4.74 2.78 8.87
C GLU A 21 3.21 2.90 8.96
N PHE A 22 2.65 4.09 9.13
CA PHE A 22 1.22 4.27 9.38
C PHE A 22 0.33 3.56 8.34
N ASP A 23 0.62 3.72 7.06
CA ASP A 23 -0.18 3.11 5.99
C ASP A 23 -0.08 1.57 6.01
N LEU A 24 1.04 1.01 6.48
CA LEU A 24 1.24 -0.44 6.57
C LEU A 24 0.55 -0.98 7.83
N TRP A 25 0.68 -0.25 8.92
CA TRP A 25 0.02 -0.52 10.17
C TRP A 25 -1.51 -0.52 10.01
N LYS A 26 -2.08 0.50 9.36
CA LYS A 26 -3.53 0.60 9.11
C LYS A 26 -4.05 -0.61 8.31
N MET A 27 -3.34 -1.00 7.25
CA MET A 27 -3.67 -2.21 6.46
C MET A 27 -3.59 -3.49 7.31
N ARG A 28 -2.53 -3.65 8.10
CA ARG A 28 -2.38 -4.81 9.00
C ARG A 28 -3.47 -4.83 10.07
N LEU A 29 -3.89 -3.67 10.54
CA LEU A 29 -4.92 -3.51 11.56
C LEU A 29 -6.32 -3.85 10.99
N GLU A 30 -6.64 -3.37 9.80
CA GLU A 30 -7.83 -3.77 9.04
C GLU A 30 -7.87 -5.28 8.84
N LYS A 31 -6.76 -5.87 8.38
CA LYS A 31 -6.64 -7.32 8.20
C LYS A 31 -6.78 -8.08 9.52
N TYR A 32 -6.26 -7.53 10.62
CA TYR A 32 -6.41 -8.13 11.96
C TYR A 32 -7.89 -8.22 12.34
N PHE A 33 -8.66 -7.13 12.23
CA PHE A 33 -10.08 -7.15 12.56
C PHE A 33 -10.90 -8.02 11.61
N LEU A 34 -10.53 -8.08 10.32
CA LEU A 34 -11.16 -9.00 9.36
C LEU A 34 -11.03 -10.46 9.81
N MET A 35 -9.90 -10.83 10.41
CA MET A 35 -9.62 -12.20 10.83
C MET A 35 -10.12 -12.54 12.25
N THR A 36 -10.34 -11.54 13.10
CA THR A 36 -10.70 -11.75 14.51
C THR A 36 -12.16 -11.41 14.79
N ASP A 37 -12.54 -10.15 14.57
CA ASP A 37 -13.90 -9.66 14.77
C ASP A 37 -14.10 -8.35 13.98
N TYR A 38 -14.71 -8.48 12.81
CA TYR A 38 -14.90 -7.34 11.91
C TYR A 38 -15.88 -6.31 12.45
N SER A 39 -16.82 -6.70 13.34
CA SER A 39 -17.77 -5.75 13.91
C SER A 39 -17.08 -4.69 14.78
N LEU A 40 -15.91 -4.99 15.35
CA LEU A 40 -15.09 -3.98 16.04
C LEU A 40 -14.53 -2.94 15.08
N TRP A 41 -14.21 -3.31 13.83
CA TRP A 41 -13.79 -2.37 12.81
C TRP A 41 -14.91 -1.40 12.42
N GLU A 42 -16.14 -1.90 12.29
CA GLU A 42 -17.31 -1.05 12.04
C GLU A 42 -17.53 -0.04 13.16
N VAL A 43 -17.35 -0.43 14.43
CA VAL A 43 -17.43 0.48 15.58
C VAL A 43 -16.33 1.53 15.55
N ILE A 44 -15.10 1.17 15.12
CA ILE A 44 -14.00 2.13 14.94
C ILE A 44 -14.35 3.19 13.90
N LEU A 45 -15.00 2.81 12.79
CA LEU A 45 -15.35 3.74 11.72
C LEU A 45 -16.58 4.60 12.03
N ASN A 46 -17.61 3.99 12.61
CA ASN A 46 -18.89 4.65 12.86
C ASN A 46 -18.85 5.48 14.14
N GLY A 47 -18.10 5.02 15.14
CA GLY A 47 -17.94 5.67 16.45
C GLY A 47 -18.97 5.25 17.48
N ASP A 48 -19.93 4.41 17.10
CA ASP A 48 -21.01 3.92 17.96
C ASP A 48 -21.25 2.42 17.78
N SER A 49 -21.97 1.85 18.74
CA SER A 49 -22.44 0.48 18.72
C SER A 49 -23.69 0.36 19.60
N PRO A 50 -24.67 -0.49 19.25
CA PRO A 50 -25.77 -0.83 20.16
C PRO A 50 -25.29 -1.45 21.48
N ALA A 51 -24.10 -2.07 21.47
CA ALA A 51 -23.47 -2.66 22.63
C ALA A 51 -22.35 -1.74 23.16
N PRO A 52 -22.51 -1.08 24.31
CA PRO A 52 -21.48 -0.21 24.89
C PRO A 52 -20.13 -0.91 25.09
N THR A 53 -20.14 -2.22 25.37
CA THR A 53 -18.94 -3.06 25.52
C THR A 53 -18.07 -3.02 24.26
N ARG A 54 -18.67 -3.05 23.07
CA ARG A 54 -17.94 -3.05 21.79
C ARG A 54 -17.18 -1.75 21.57
N VAL A 55 -17.74 -0.61 22.01
CA VAL A 55 -17.08 0.70 21.94
C VAL A 55 -15.82 0.72 22.81
N VAL A 56 -15.91 0.15 24.02
CA VAL A 56 -14.78 0.06 24.96
C VAL A 56 -13.70 -0.90 24.41
N GLU A 57 -14.09 -2.05 23.88
CA GLU A 57 -13.18 -3.04 23.28
C GLU A 57 -12.46 -2.52 22.05
N ALA A 58 -13.18 -1.87 21.12
CA ALA A 58 -12.62 -1.25 19.92
C ALA A 58 -11.55 -0.21 20.30
N ARG A 59 -11.87 0.67 21.25
CA ARG A 59 -10.92 1.67 21.76
C ARG A 59 -9.72 1.03 22.46
N GLY A 60 -9.97 0.03 23.32
CA GLY A 60 -8.90 -0.69 24.03
C GLY A 60 -7.93 -1.36 23.07
N THR A 61 -8.46 -1.98 22.01
CA THR A 61 -7.67 -2.64 20.97
C THR A 61 -6.80 -1.64 20.20
N LEU A 62 -7.35 -0.47 19.83
CA LEU A 62 -6.57 0.60 19.21
C LEU A 62 -5.44 1.11 20.10
N LEU A 63 -5.67 1.26 21.41
CA LEU A 63 -4.63 1.67 22.35
C LEU A 63 -3.50 0.63 22.48
N MET A 64 -3.84 -0.67 22.50
CA MET A 64 -2.84 -1.75 22.50
C MET A 64 -2.03 -1.81 21.20
N ALA A 65 -2.60 -1.35 20.08
CA ALA A 65 -1.90 -1.25 18.80
C ALA A 65 -0.93 -0.06 18.73
N LEU A 66 -0.87 0.78 19.77
CA LEU A 66 0.08 1.90 19.88
C LEU A 66 1.25 1.57 20.81
N PRO A 67 2.47 2.04 20.51
CA PRO A 67 3.58 1.91 21.43
C PRO A 67 3.37 2.78 22.67
N ASP A 68 3.75 2.27 23.85
CA ASP A 68 3.48 2.87 25.17
C ASP A 68 3.83 4.38 25.26
N LYS A 69 4.96 4.78 24.66
CA LYS A 69 5.42 6.18 24.58
C LYS A 69 4.42 7.15 23.94
N HIS A 70 3.42 6.64 23.22
CA HIS A 70 2.41 7.43 22.53
C HIS A 70 1.00 7.26 23.13
N GLN A 71 0.71 6.16 23.84
CA GLN A 71 -0.61 5.86 24.39
C GLN A 71 -1.18 7.00 25.26
N LEU A 72 -0.37 7.53 26.18
CA LEU A 72 -0.78 8.61 27.09
C LEU A 72 -1.30 9.86 26.36
N LYS A 73 -0.77 10.16 25.16
CA LYS A 73 -1.18 11.32 24.35
C LYS A 73 -2.53 11.14 23.67
N PHE A 74 -3.06 9.92 23.65
CA PHE A 74 -4.31 9.57 23.00
C PHE A 74 -5.43 9.21 23.97
N ASN A 75 -5.12 9.04 25.27
CA ASN A 75 -6.10 8.67 26.30
C ASN A 75 -7.25 9.67 26.47
N SER A 76 -7.11 10.91 26.01
CA SER A 76 -8.15 11.94 26.04
C SER A 76 -9.35 11.64 25.12
N HIS A 77 -9.17 10.77 24.12
CA HIS A 77 -10.23 10.38 23.19
C HIS A 77 -11.10 9.29 23.84
N LYS A 78 -12.41 9.54 23.92
CA LYS A 78 -13.36 8.70 24.67
C LYS A 78 -13.94 7.58 23.81
N ASP A 79 -14.01 7.78 22.51
CA ASP A 79 -14.53 6.84 21.54
C ASP A 79 -13.43 6.37 20.57
N ALA A 80 -13.66 5.23 19.93
CA ALA A 80 -12.68 4.61 19.04
C ALA A 80 -12.46 5.40 17.74
N LYS A 81 -13.49 6.13 17.30
CA LYS A 81 -13.47 6.92 16.07
C LYS A 81 -12.59 8.16 16.19
N THR A 82 -12.81 8.98 17.21
CA THR A 82 -11.95 10.14 17.48
C THR A 82 -10.51 9.73 17.77
N LEU A 83 -10.32 8.54 18.36
CA LEU A 83 -8.99 7.96 18.55
C LEU A 83 -8.30 7.64 17.21
N ILE A 84 -8.94 6.92 16.29
CA ILE A 84 -8.31 6.59 15.00
C ILE A 84 -8.06 7.85 14.15
N GLU A 85 -8.98 8.83 14.16
CA GLU A 85 -8.81 10.12 13.48
C GLU A 85 -7.61 10.91 14.02
N ALA A 86 -7.42 10.90 15.35
CA ALA A 86 -6.27 11.55 15.96
C ALA A 86 -4.95 10.85 15.61
N ILE A 87 -4.95 9.51 15.54
CA ILE A 87 -3.79 8.72 15.11
C ILE A 87 -3.47 9.03 13.64
N GLU A 88 -4.47 9.04 12.77
CA GLU A 88 -4.36 9.42 11.36
C GLU A 88 -3.78 10.82 11.19
N LYS A 89 -4.32 11.81 11.89
CA LYS A 89 -3.83 13.19 11.84
C LYS A 89 -2.35 13.30 12.23
N LYS A 90 -1.90 12.49 13.18
CA LYS A 90 -0.54 12.55 13.72
C LYS A 90 0.47 11.74 12.91
N PHE A 91 0.08 10.57 12.41
CA PHE A 91 0.98 9.59 11.80
C PHE A 91 0.69 9.30 10.33
N GLY A 92 -0.50 9.62 9.82
CA GLY A 92 -0.88 9.43 8.42
C GLY A 92 -0.06 10.27 7.44
N GLY A 93 0.62 11.32 7.94
CA GLY A 93 1.22 12.35 7.11
C GLY A 93 0.15 13.18 6.40
N ASN A 94 0.57 14.15 5.58
CA ASN A 94 -0.39 14.87 4.75
C ASN A 94 -0.88 13.95 3.62
N THR A 95 -2.02 13.31 3.82
CA THR A 95 -2.69 12.42 2.85
C THR A 95 -2.88 13.11 1.50
N GLU A 96 -3.12 14.42 1.50
CA GLU A 96 -3.20 15.22 0.26
C GLU A 96 -1.83 15.36 -0.40
N THR A 97 -0.75 15.60 0.33
CA THR A 97 0.60 15.64 -0.27
C THR A 97 1.00 14.29 -0.86
N LYS A 98 0.73 13.18 -0.16
CA LYS A 98 0.98 11.83 -0.69
C LYS A 98 0.13 11.55 -1.93
N LYS A 99 -1.14 11.99 -1.93
CA LYS A 99 -2.05 11.87 -3.08
C LYS A 99 -1.58 12.72 -4.27
N VAL A 100 -1.16 13.96 -4.04
CA VAL A 100 -0.60 14.86 -5.06
C VAL A 100 0.70 14.30 -5.63
N GLN A 101 1.61 13.81 -4.79
CA GLN A 101 2.84 13.13 -5.24
C GLN A 101 2.53 11.89 -6.08
N ARG A 102 1.57 11.07 -5.65
CA ARG A 102 1.14 9.89 -6.40
C ARG A 102 0.57 10.28 -7.78
N THR A 103 -0.27 11.31 -7.85
CA THR A 103 -0.81 11.81 -9.12
C THR A 103 0.30 12.36 -10.00
N LEU A 104 1.26 13.09 -9.44
CA LEU A 104 2.40 13.64 -10.18
C LEU A 104 3.30 12.52 -10.73
N LEU A 105 3.63 11.50 -9.93
CA LEU A 105 4.43 10.36 -10.35
C LEU A 105 3.72 9.56 -11.45
N LYS A 106 2.40 9.35 -11.33
CA LYS A 106 1.60 8.74 -12.41
C LYS A 106 1.64 9.57 -13.67
N GLN A 107 1.51 10.89 -13.56
CA GLN A 107 1.60 11.78 -14.72
C GLN A 107 3.01 11.77 -15.34
N GLN A 108 4.06 11.70 -14.54
CA GLN A 108 5.44 11.55 -15.04
C GLN A 108 5.64 10.19 -15.72
N PHE A 109 5.06 9.11 -15.18
CA PHE A 109 5.02 7.82 -15.84
C PHE A 109 4.32 7.95 -17.18
N GLU A 110 3.05 8.38 -17.24
CA GLU A 110 2.30 8.49 -18.49
C GLU A 110 2.99 9.36 -19.55
N ASN A 111 3.70 10.42 -19.14
CA ASN A 111 4.42 11.29 -20.06
C ASN A 111 5.88 10.88 -20.32
N PHE A 112 6.36 9.77 -19.73
CA PHE A 112 7.72 9.31 -19.90
C PHE A 112 7.98 8.92 -21.37
N THR A 113 8.98 9.55 -21.96
CA THR A 113 9.47 9.29 -23.32
C THR A 113 10.99 9.36 -23.29
N GLY A 114 11.66 8.38 -23.91
CA GLY A 114 13.10 8.43 -24.10
C GLY A 114 13.47 9.50 -25.13
N SER A 115 14.58 10.18 -24.88
CA SER A 115 15.19 11.09 -25.86
C SER A 115 15.86 10.30 -26.98
N SER A 116 15.88 10.85 -28.19
CA SER A 116 16.62 10.27 -29.33
C SER A 116 18.14 10.23 -29.11
N SER A 117 18.64 10.91 -28.07
CA SER A 117 20.05 10.91 -27.67
C SER A 117 20.38 9.91 -26.56
N GLU A 118 19.37 9.28 -25.95
CA GLU A 118 19.55 8.31 -24.86
C GLU A 118 19.70 6.89 -25.40
N SER A 119 20.58 6.09 -24.78
CA SER A 119 20.67 4.65 -25.10
C SER A 119 19.49 3.88 -24.51
N LEU A 120 19.25 2.67 -25.02
CA LEU A 120 18.22 1.76 -24.48
C LEU A 120 18.39 1.54 -22.97
N ASP A 121 19.62 1.31 -22.52
CA ASP A 121 19.94 1.12 -21.10
C ASP A 121 19.61 2.37 -20.27
N GLN A 122 19.88 3.57 -20.79
CA GLN A 122 19.56 4.82 -20.09
C GLN A 122 18.04 5.05 -19.96
N ILE A 123 17.30 4.70 -21.01
CA ILE A 123 15.83 4.76 -21.01
C ILE A 123 15.28 3.73 -20.02
N HIS A 124 15.85 2.52 -20.00
CA HIS A 124 15.49 1.47 -19.05
C HIS A 124 15.76 1.90 -17.60
N ASP A 125 16.97 2.35 -17.28
CA ASP A 125 17.34 2.80 -15.94
C ASP A 125 16.45 3.94 -15.44
N SER A 126 16.12 4.89 -16.32
CA SER A 126 15.27 6.03 -16.00
C SER A 126 13.81 5.61 -15.77
N LEU A 127 13.29 4.68 -16.57
CA LEU A 127 11.97 4.08 -16.36
C LEU A 127 11.95 3.30 -15.04
N GLN A 128 12.94 2.44 -14.80
CA GLN A 128 13.02 1.59 -13.61
C GLN A 128 13.14 2.42 -12.32
N LYS A 129 13.85 3.55 -12.38
CA LYS A 129 13.87 4.53 -11.28
C LYS A 129 12.50 5.13 -10.98
N LEU A 130 11.66 5.34 -12.00
CA LEU A 130 10.32 5.87 -11.84
C LEU A 130 9.34 4.81 -11.32
N VAL A 131 9.48 3.57 -11.79
CA VAL A 131 8.75 2.39 -11.27
C VAL A 131 9.07 2.16 -9.80
N SER A 132 10.34 2.21 -9.42
CA SER A 132 10.78 2.08 -8.03
C SER A 132 10.14 3.14 -7.12
N GLN A 133 10.02 4.39 -7.61
CA GLN A 133 9.34 5.45 -6.87
C GLN A 133 7.83 5.19 -6.74
N LEU A 134 7.19 4.71 -7.79
CA LEU A 134 5.77 4.34 -7.76
C LEU A 134 5.49 3.22 -6.75
N ASP A 135 6.33 2.19 -6.71
CA ASP A 135 6.20 1.07 -5.79
C ASP A 135 6.35 1.51 -4.31
N ILE A 136 7.35 2.35 -4.02
CA ILE A 136 7.51 2.97 -2.68
C ILE A 136 6.24 3.75 -2.27
N HIS A 137 5.57 4.39 -3.23
CA HIS A 137 4.31 5.10 -3.02
C HIS A 137 3.05 4.23 -3.17
N ARG A 138 3.22 2.90 -3.21
CA ARG A 138 2.17 1.86 -3.31
C ARG A 138 1.29 2.01 -4.53
N VAL A 139 1.90 2.34 -5.66
CA VAL A 139 1.28 2.20 -6.97
C VAL A 139 1.94 1.00 -7.63
N SER A 140 1.27 -0.15 -7.57
CA SER A 140 1.69 -1.32 -8.33
C SER A 140 1.28 -1.16 -9.79
N LEU A 141 2.21 -1.43 -10.70
CA LEU A 141 1.99 -1.52 -12.14
C LEU A 141 2.05 -2.99 -12.53
N SER A 142 1.27 -3.41 -13.52
CA SER A 142 1.41 -4.78 -14.06
C SER A 142 2.67 -4.87 -14.92
N GLN A 143 3.20 -6.09 -15.10
CA GLN A 143 4.35 -6.30 -16.00
C GLN A 143 4.00 -5.88 -17.44
N GLU A 144 2.76 -6.12 -17.87
CA GLU A 144 2.24 -5.66 -19.16
C GLU A 144 2.31 -4.13 -19.30
N ASP A 145 1.85 -3.39 -18.28
CA ASP A 145 1.90 -1.92 -18.27
C ASP A 145 3.35 -1.40 -18.38
N LEU A 146 4.29 -2.05 -17.69
CA LEU A 146 5.71 -1.72 -17.73
C LEU A 146 6.31 -1.99 -19.12
N ASN A 147 6.01 -3.14 -19.70
CA ASN A 147 6.51 -3.55 -21.01
C ASN A 147 5.95 -2.66 -22.12
N LEU A 148 4.64 -2.41 -22.09
CA LEU A 148 4.01 -1.46 -23.00
C LEU A 148 4.62 -0.08 -22.82
N LYS A 149 4.85 0.35 -21.57
CA LYS A 149 5.42 1.66 -21.33
C LYS A 149 6.81 1.80 -21.91
N PHE A 150 7.68 0.83 -21.66
CA PHE A 150 9.02 0.80 -22.22
C PHE A 150 8.98 0.90 -23.76
N LEU A 151 8.18 0.05 -24.41
CA LEU A 151 8.02 0.04 -25.88
C LEU A 151 7.49 1.37 -26.43
N HIS A 152 6.61 2.06 -25.70
CA HIS A 152 6.07 3.37 -26.08
C HIS A 152 7.06 4.50 -25.87
N SER A 153 7.98 4.36 -24.93
CA SER A 153 9.00 5.36 -24.62
C SER A 153 10.24 5.25 -25.51
N LEU A 154 10.35 4.21 -26.34
CA LEU A 154 11.47 4.08 -27.27
C LEU A 154 11.48 5.16 -28.36
N PRO A 155 12.67 5.64 -28.77
CA PRO A 155 12.82 6.61 -29.85
C PRO A 155 12.20 6.14 -31.16
N SER A 156 11.94 7.10 -32.06
CA SER A 156 11.27 6.81 -33.32
C SER A 156 12.02 5.82 -34.23
N GLU A 157 13.34 5.68 -34.04
CA GLU A 157 14.17 4.70 -34.77
C GLU A 157 13.76 3.24 -34.48
N TRP A 158 13.18 2.96 -33.31
CA TRP A 158 12.80 1.61 -32.88
C TRP A 158 11.35 1.22 -33.23
N LYS A 159 10.57 2.14 -33.82
CA LYS A 159 9.13 1.97 -34.09
C LYS A 159 8.77 0.71 -34.88
N THR A 160 9.61 0.30 -35.83
CA THR A 160 9.35 -0.90 -36.64
C THR A 160 9.54 -2.17 -35.82
N HIS A 161 10.53 -2.21 -34.92
CA HIS A 161 10.79 -3.36 -34.06
C HIS A 161 9.77 -3.47 -32.92
N THR A 162 9.34 -2.34 -32.36
CA THR A 162 8.31 -2.31 -31.32
C THR A 162 6.94 -2.76 -31.82
N LEU A 163 6.58 -2.47 -33.08
CA LEU A 163 5.32 -2.94 -33.68
C LEU A 163 5.27 -4.46 -33.81
N ILE A 164 6.40 -5.10 -34.09
CA ILE A 164 6.51 -6.56 -34.21
C ILE A 164 6.40 -7.21 -32.83
N TRP A 165 7.05 -6.64 -31.81
CA TRP A 165 7.00 -7.15 -30.44
C TRP A 165 5.63 -6.98 -29.78
N ARG A 166 4.91 -5.90 -30.09
CA ARG A 166 3.54 -5.67 -29.58
C ARG A 166 2.54 -6.76 -30.01
N ASN A 167 2.76 -7.40 -31.15
CA ASN A 167 1.86 -8.43 -31.67
C ASN A 167 2.17 -9.84 -31.14
N LYS A 168 3.19 -10.02 -30.29
CA LYS A 168 3.46 -11.31 -29.64
C LYS A 168 2.54 -11.47 -28.42
N ALA A 169 2.00 -12.68 -28.23
CA ALA A 169 0.98 -12.98 -27.23
C ALA A 169 1.48 -13.01 -25.77
N ASP A 170 2.80 -13.06 -25.56
CA ASP A 170 3.40 -13.38 -24.25
C ASP A 170 4.00 -12.15 -23.56
N LEU A 171 3.42 -10.96 -23.75
CA LEU A 171 3.93 -9.71 -23.18
C LEU A 171 3.89 -9.69 -21.65
N GLU A 172 3.04 -10.47 -21.00
CA GLU A 172 2.99 -10.60 -19.53
C GLU A 172 4.14 -11.45 -18.97
N GLU A 173 4.68 -12.38 -19.77
CA GLU A 173 5.72 -13.33 -19.33
C GLU A 173 7.14 -12.79 -19.52
N GLN A 174 7.29 -11.65 -20.21
CA GLN A 174 8.59 -11.04 -20.49
C GLN A 174 8.97 -10.06 -19.37
N SER A 175 10.08 -10.34 -18.70
CA SER A 175 10.74 -9.39 -17.81
C SER A 175 11.67 -8.47 -18.61
N LEU A 176 11.86 -7.23 -18.15
CA LEU A 176 12.90 -6.34 -18.68
C LEU A 176 14.29 -6.64 -18.07
N ASP A 177 14.33 -7.43 -17.00
CA ASP A 177 15.56 -7.75 -16.25
C ASP A 177 16.24 -9.06 -16.72
N ASP A 178 15.64 -9.80 -17.66
CA ASP A 178 16.18 -11.06 -18.25
C ASP A 178 16.94 -10.83 -19.57
#